data_AF-A0A0C9WQ65-F1
#
_entry.id   AF-A0A0C9WQ65-F1
#
_cell.length_a   1.000
_cell.length_b   1.000
_cell.length_c   1.000
_cell.angle_alpha   90.00
_cell.angle_beta   90.00
_cell.angle_gamma   90.00
#
_symmetry.space_group_name_H-M   'P 1'
#
loop_
_entity.id
_entity.type
_entity.pdbx_description
1 polymer ?
#
loop_
_entity_poly.entity_id
_entity_poly.type
_entity_poly.pdbx_seq_one_letter_code
_entity_poly.pdbx_strand_id
1 'polypeptide(L)'
;VKDVLNDIDWPFIGNTKTFEDITFLCITTAIIAECSYFLWKEKPSVSSAPFKLAVEKFNSSADLNKIKTAIEEASHFQTQDQKHALVKIALGNCLCEFLISEVFQ
;
A
#
# COMPACT_ATOMS: atom_id res chain seq x y z
N VAL A 1 6.48 -20.28 -12.79
CA VAL A 1 6.58 -19.05 -11.98
C VAL A 1 5.67 -19.24 -10.79
N LYS A 2 6.21 -19.27 -9.56
CA LYS A 2 5.37 -19.34 -8.36
C LYS A 2 4.77 -17.95 -8.15
N ASP A 3 3.45 -17.87 -8.02
CA ASP A 3 2.77 -16.60 -7.79
C ASP A 3 3.24 -16.03 -6.45
N VAL A 4 3.80 -14.82 -6.47
CA VAL A 4 4.32 -14.15 -5.27
C VAL A 4 3.22 -13.90 -4.24
N LEU A 5 1.97 -13.80 -4.69
CA LEU A 5 0.80 -13.64 -3.83
C LEU A 5 0.58 -14.86 -2.92
N ASN A 6 1.03 -16.05 -3.33
CA ASN A 6 0.95 -17.28 -2.54
C ASN A 6 2.12 -17.45 -1.54
N ASP A 7 3.14 -16.60 -1.64
CA ASP A 7 4.35 -16.65 -0.81
C ASP A 7 4.36 -15.57 0.28
N ILE A 8 3.37 -14.68 0.27
CA ILE A 8 3.28 -13.54 1.18
C ILE A 8 2.12 -13.76 2.10
N ASP A 9 2.41 -13.68 3.39
CA ASP A 9 1.37 -13.59 4.38
C ASP A 9 0.75 -12.19 4.25
N TRP A 10 -0.53 -12.16 3.91
CA TRP A 10 -1.31 -10.95 3.78
C TRP A 10 -2.15 -10.79 5.04
N PRO A 11 -1.59 -10.31 6.16
CA PRO A 11 -2.29 -10.29 7.45
C PRO A 11 -3.55 -9.42 7.45
N PHE A 12 -3.72 -8.58 6.41
CA PHE A 12 -4.89 -7.75 6.19
C PHE A 12 -5.90 -8.31 5.16
N ILE A 13 -5.60 -9.42 4.47
CA ILE A 13 -6.61 -10.22 3.75
C ILE A 13 -7.30 -11.14 4.76
N GLY A 14 -7.84 -10.56 5.82
CA GLY A 14 -8.89 -11.18 6.61
C GLY A 14 -10.18 -11.23 5.78
N ASN A 15 -11.22 -11.86 6.30
CA ASN A 15 -12.53 -11.99 5.65
C ASN A 15 -13.12 -10.59 5.36
N THR A 16 -12.77 -10.00 4.21
CA THR A 16 -13.10 -8.62 3.81
C THR A 16 -14.61 -8.52 3.67
N LYS A 17 -15.27 -7.76 4.55
CA LYS A 17 -16.74 -7.70 4.59
C LYS A 17 -17.28 -6.30 4.39
N THR A 18 -16.48 -5.26 4.64
CA THR A 18 -16.92 -3.86 4.57
C THR A 18 -16.29 -3.11 3.41
N PHE A 19 -16.86 -1.94 3.10
CA PHE A 19 -16.28 -1.02 2.12
C PHE A 19 -14.89 -0.56 2.55
N GLU A 20 -14.70 -0.30 3.84
CA GLU A 20 -13.45 0.11 4.44
C GLU A 20 -12.38 -0.98 4.31
N ASP A 21 -12.74 -2.26 4.53
CA ASP A 21 -11.82 -3.39 4.37
C ASP A 21 -11.32 -3.50 2.91
N ILE A 22 -12.24 -3.42 1.94
CA ILE A 22 -11.92 -3.49 0.51
C ILE A 22 -11.07 -2.30 0.10
N THR A 23 -11.43 -1.10 0.55
CA THR A 23 -10.70 0.13 0.26
C THR A 23 -9.28 0.08 0.83
N PHE A 24 -9.14 -0.39 2.06
CA PHE A 24 -7.85 -0.61 2.70
C PHE A 24 -7.00 -1.57 1.87
N LEU A 25 -7.54 -2.74 1.50
CA LEU A 25 -6.85 -3.72 0.66
C LEU A 25 -6.37 -3.14 -0.67
N CYS A 26 -7.22 -2.37 -1.36
CA CYS A 26 -6.86 -1.74 -2.63
C CYS A 26 -5.72 -0.73 -2.46
N ILE A 27 -5.81 0.13 -1.45
CA ILE A 27 -4.80 1.17 -1.19
C ILE A 27 -3.46 0.55 -0.79
N THR A 28 -3.45 -0.42 0.15
CA THR A 28 -2.22 -1.09 0.57
C THR A 28 -1.55 -1.84 -0.58
N THR A 29 -2.34 -2.51 -1.43
CA THR A 29 -1.83 -3.20 -2.63
C THR A 29 -1.17 -2.23 -3.60
N ALA A 30 -1.79 -1.06 -3.86
CA ALA A 30 -1.22 -0.04 -4.74
C ALA A 30 0.13 0.48 -4.21
N ILE A 31 0.19 0.78 -2.91
CA ILE A 31 1.43 1.24 -2.24
C ILE A 31 2.53 0.17 -2.37
N ILE A 32 2.23 -1.09 -2.04
CA ILE A 32 3.19 -2.19 -2.13
C ILE A 32 3.69 -2.38 -3.56
N ALA A 33 2.80 -2.35 -4.55
CA ALA A 33 3.15 -2.53 -5.96
C ALA A 33 4.09 -1.42 -6.45
N GLU A 34 3.80 -0.17 -6.09
CA GLU A 34 4.66 0.97 -6.42
C GLU A 34 6.05 0.84 -5.76
N CYS A 35 6.10 0.52 -4.47
CA CYS A 35 7.37 0.30 -3.75
C CYS A 35 8.19 -0.82 -4.36
N SER A 36 7.53 -1.92 -4.70
CA SER A 36 8.16 -3.05 -5.38
C SER A 36 8.74 -2.62 -6.72
N TYR A 37 8.05 -1.76 -7.47
CA TYR A 37 8.55 -1.23 -8.73
C TYR A 37 9.79 -0.35 -8.54
N PHE A 38 9.81 0.52 -7.54
CA PHE A 38 10.98 1.33 -7.22
C PHE A 38 12.19 0.47 -6.83
N LEU A 39 12.00 -0.48 -5.90
CA LEU A 39 13.04 -1.43 -5.50
C LEU A 39 13.57 -2.25 -6.69
N TRP A 40 12.67 -2.67 -7.59
CA TRP A 40 13.06 -3.35 -8.82
C TRP A 40 13.83 -2.42 -9.76
N LYS A 41 13.48 -1.14 -9.86
CA LYS A 41 14.19 -0.19 -10.73
C LYS A 41 15.61 0.06 -10.25
N GLU A 42 15.83 0.14 -8.94
CA GLU A 42 17.16 0.28 -8.35
C GLU A 42 18.02 -0.97 -8.56
N LYS A 43 17.43 -2.15 -8.37
CA LYS A 43 18.11 -3.43 -8.56
C LYS A 43 17.20 -4.41 -9.30
N PRO A 44 17.22 -4.40 -10.65
CA PRO A 44 16.37 -5.27 -11.44
C PRO A 44 16.58 -6.73 -11.09
N SER A 45 15.48 -7.42 -10.81
CA SER A 45 15.49 -8.85 -10.47
C SER A 45 14.32 -9.54 -11.14
N VAL A 46 14.56 -10.77 -11.58
CA VAL A 46 13.50 -11.70 -12.04
C VAL A 46 12.86 -12.45 -10.86
N SER A 47 13.40 -12.31 -9.65
CA SER A 47 12.85 -12.90 -8.43
C SER A 47 11.78 -12.01 -7.80
N SER A 48 10.98 -12.59 -6.91
CA SER A 48 9.98 -11.88 -6.09
C SER A 48 10.57 -11.07 -4.94
N ALA A 49 11.90 -10.98 -4.82
CA ALA A 49 12.56 -10.28 -3.72
C ALA A 49 12.16 -8.81 -3.57
N PRO A 50 12.04 -8.00 -4.66
CA PRO A 50 11.59 -6.61 -4.54
C PRO A 50 10.19 -6.49 -3.94
N PHE A 51 9.28 -7.40 -4.33
CA PHE A 51 7.91 -7.39 -3.84
C PHE A 51 7.81 -7.84 -2.37
N LYS A 52 8.56 -8.87 -1.98
CA LYS A 52 8.64 -9.30 -0.56
C LYS A 52 9.20 -8.18 0.34
N LEU A 53 10.27 -7.53 -0.10
CA LEU A 53 10.85 -6.40 0.62
C LEU A 53 9.89 -5.21 0.70
N ALA A 54 9.11 -4.93 -0.36
CA ALA A 54 8.09 -3.90 -0.33
C ALA A 54 7.00 -4.19 0.72
N VAL A 55 6.58 -5.45 0.86
CA VAL A 55 5.63 -5.85 1.92
C VAL A 55 6.23 -5.71 3.31
N GLU A 56 7.48 -6.13 3.51
CA GLU A 56 8.17 -5.95 4.79
C GLU A 56 8.34 -4.48 5.15
N LYS A 57 8.75 -3.65 4.19
CA LYS A 57 8.82 -2.18 4.35
C LYS A 57 7.46 -1.59 4.65
N PHE A 58 6.41 -2.01 3.94
CA PHE A 58 5.04 -1.55 4.21
C PHE A 58 4.61 -1.92 5.63
N ASN A 59 4.77 -3.17 6.06
CA ASN A 59 4.39 -3.62 7.39
C ASN A 59 5.20 -2.94 8.52
N SER A 60 6.42 -2.48 8.25
CA SER A 60 7.29 -1.81 9.23
C SER A 60 7.20 -0.29 9.25
N SER A 61 6.87 0.34 8.11
CA SER A 61 6.82 1.81 7.96
C SER A 61 5.41 2.37 7.92
N ALA A 62 4.42 1.57 7.54
CA ALA A 62 3.09 2.09 7.32
C ALA A 62 2.45 2.40 8.67
N ASP A 63 1.99 3.63 8.78
CA ASP A 63 1.03 4.08 9.76
C ASP A 63 -0.33 3.43 9.40
N LEU A 64 -0.40 2.09 9.47
CA LEU A 64 -1.54 1.27 9.02
C LEU A 64 -2.83 1.76 9.68
N ASN A 65 -2.72 2.18 10.93
CA ASN A 65 -3.80 2.77 11.69
C ASN A 65 -4.25 4.11 11.10
N LYS A 66 -3.32 4.99 10.69
CA LYS A 66 -3.64 6.25 10.02
C LYS A 66 -4.35 6.05 8.69
N ILE A 67 -3.94 5.06 7.89
CA ILE A 67 -4.64 4.72 6.64
C ILE A 67 -6.06 4.23 6.94
N LYS A 68 -6.23 3.33 7.92
CA LYS A 68 -7.55 2.83 8.33
C LYS A 68 -8.45 3.95 8.82
N THR A 69 -7.96 4.80 9.73
CA THR A 69 -8.70 5.95 10.26
C THR A 69 -9.10 6.92 9.14
N ALA A 70 -8.20 7.23 8.21
CA ALA A 70 -8.54 8.12 7.09
C ALA A 70 -9.60 7.53 6.16
N ILE A 71 -9.60 6.21 5.94
CA ILE A 71 -10.64 5.52 5.15
C ILE A 71 -11.98 5.54 5.89
N GLU A 72 -11.99 5.31 7.20
CA GLU A 72 -13.20 5.38 8.04
C GLU A 72 -13.79 6.81 8.01
N GLU A 73 -12.97 7.83 8.17
CA GLU A 73 -13.40 9.24 8.03
C GLU A 73 -13.99 9.52 6.64
N ALA A 74 -13.33 9.04 5.58
CA ALA A 74 -13.80 9.20 4.21
C ALA A 74 -15.09 8.41 3.92
N SER A 75 -15.38 7.34 4.67
CA SER A 75 -16.58 6.52 4.46
C SER A 75 -17.86 7.27 4.81
N HIS A 76 -17.76 8.31 5.65
CA HIS A 76 -18.86 9.18 6.04
C HIS A 76 -19.16 10.33 5.04
N PHE A 77 -18.32 10.53 4.01
CA PHE A 77 -18.53 11.59 3.03
C PHE A 77 -19.58 11.25 1.98
N GLN A 78 -20.10 12.28 1.30
CA GLN A 78 -20.92 12.09 0.11
C GLN A 78 -20.07 11.46 -1.01
N THR A 79 -20.70 10.69 -1.91
CA THR A 79 -20.01 9.83 -2.88
C THR A 79 -18.92 10.51 -3.72
N GLN A 80 -19.10 11.78 -4.11
CA GLN A 80 -18.09 12.50 -4.89
C GLN A 80 -16.87 12.87 -4.04
N ASP A 81 -17.10 13.37 -2.83
CA ASP A 81 -16.04 13.77 -1.90
C ASP A 81 -15.31 12.55 -1.32
N GLN A 82 -16.03 11.46 -1.09
CA GLN A 82 -15.46 10.17 -0.72
C GLN A 82 -14.44 9.69 -1.76
N LYS A 83 -14.79 9.69 -3.05
CA LYS A 83 -13.86 9.28 -4.13
C LYS A 83 -12.58 10.12 -4.12
N HIS A 84 -12.72 11.44 -4.00
CA HIS A 84 -11.55 12.33 -3.92
C HIS A 84 -10.72 12.09 -2.65
N ALA A 85 -11.35 11.86 -1.51
CA ALA A 85 -10.66 11.56 -0.25
C ALA A 85 -9.86 10.26 -0.36
N LEU A 86 -10.44 9.20 -0.92
CA LEU A 86 -9.73 7.92 -1.11
C LEU A 86 -8.52 8.05 -2.05
N VAL A 87 -8.65 8.82 -3.14
CA VAL A 87 -7.52 9.12 -4.03
C VAL A 87 -6.42 9.89 -3.29
N LYS A 88 -6.78 10.89 -2.47
CA LYS A 88 -5.81 11.63 -1.65
C LYS A 88 -5.11 10.75 -0.64
N ILE A 89 -5.83 9.81 0.01
CA ILE A 89 -5.25 8.86 0.96
C ILE A 89 -4.23 7.97 0.24
N ALA A 90 -4.58 7.41 -0.92
CA ALA A 90 -3.64 6.59 -1.69
C ALA A 90 -2.38 7.38 -2.07
N LEU A 91 -2.53 8.55 -2.69
CA LEU A 91 -1.41 9.38 -3.13
C LEU A 91 -0.52 9.88 -1.98
N GLY A 92 -1.13 10.21 -0.83
CA GLY A 92 -0.39 10.69 0.34
C GLY A 92 0.34 9.59 1.12
N ASN A 93 0.01 8.32 0.88
CA ASN A 93 0.66 7.17 1.54
C ASN A 93 1.49 6.32 0.57
N CYS A 94 1.42 6.58 -0.73
CA CYS A 94 2.42 6.15 -1.69
C CYS A 94 3.80 6.55 -1.16
N LEU A 95 4.67 5.56 -0.88
CA LEU A 95 5.96 5.72 -0.21
C LEU A 95 7.00 6.50 -1.04
N CYS A 96 6.58 7.24 -2.07
CA CYS A 96 7.42 8.21 -2.76
C CYS A 96 8.02 9.27 -1.80
N GLU A 97 7.36 9.60 -0.68
CA GLU A 97 7.97 10.48 0.32
C GLU A 97 9.16 9.82 1.06
N PHE A 98 9.14 8.50 1.28
CA PHE A 98 10.22 7.79 1.98
C PHE A 98 11.48 7.61 1.13
N LEU A 99 11.38 7.55 -0.20
CA LEU A 99 12.55 7.38 -1.08
C LEU A 99 13.20 8.71 -1.49
N ILE A 100 12.51 9.85 -1.37
CA ILE A 100 13.14 11.16 -1.56
C ILE A 100 14.15 11.42 -0.45
N SER A 101 13.89 10.95 0.78
CA SER A 101 14.82 11.17 1.90
C SER A 101 16.14 10.39 1.78
N GLU A 102 16.17 9.23 1.11
CA GLU A 102 17.39 8.42 0.93
C GLU A 102 18.25 8.85 -0.26
N VAL A 103 17.73 9.69 -1.17
CA VAL A 103 18.48 10.21 -2.34
C VAL A 103 19.13 11.58 -2.06
N PHE A 104 18.76 12.25 -0.97
CA PHE A 104 19.28 13.57 -0.59
C PHE A 104 20.07 13.60 0.74
N GLN A 105 20.55 12.45 1.23
CA GLN A 105 21.55 12.36 2.32
C GLN A 105 22.86 11.79 1.80
#